data_AF-A0A0F7FTM0-F1
#
_entry.id   AF-A0A0F7FTM0-F1
#
_cell.length_a   1.000
_cell.length_b   1.000
_cell.length_c   1.000
_cell.angle_alpha   90.00
_cell.angle_beta   90.00
_cell.angle_gamma   90.00
#
_symmetry.space_group_name_H-M   'P 1'
#
loop_
_entity.id
_entity.type
_entity.pdbx_description
1 polymer ?
#
loop_
_entity_poly.entity_id
_entity_poly.type
_entity_poly.pdbx_seq_one_letter_code
_entity_poly.pdbx_strand_id
1 'polypeptide(L)'
;MGGNTDQMRADLERIRECADAILGIHDTFANSANPAEGYGKSELGATTLLDAFDDFEDNWSIRRGKLTDELKALGDIVAGAAEMYEGIDRELAQALRDNDAAREGAS
;
A
#
# COMPACT_ATOMS: atom_id res chain seq x y z
N MET A 1 -3.75 -6.98 33.06
CA MET A 1 -4.71 -6.94 31.94
C MET A 1 -4.07 -6.21 30.74
N GLY A 2 -2.91 -6.67 30.23
CA GLY A 2 -2.15 -5.95 29.18
C GLY A 2 -2.12 -6.65 27.81
N GLY A 3 -2.36 -7.97 27.77
CA GLY A 3 -2.10 -8.77 26.56
C GLY A 3 -3.00 -8.48 25.35
N ASN A 4 -4.18 -7.89 25.53
CA ASN A 4 -5.09 -7.60 24.40
C ASN A 4 -4.73 -6.28 23.70
N THR A 5 -4.39 -5.24 24.47
CA THR A 5 -4.02 -3.93 23.94
C THR A 5 -2.67 -3.97 23.21
N ASP A 6 -1.70 -4.72 23.75
CA ASP A 6 -0.40 -4.91 23.08
C ASP A 6 -0.56 -5.70 21.77
N GLN A 7 -1.44 -6.70 21.75
CA GLN A 7 -1.77 -7.46 20.54
C GLN A 7 -2.43 -6.58 19.47
N MET A 8 -3.42 -5.76 19.85
CA MET A 8 -4.09 -4.82 18.95
C MET A 8 -3.12 -3.80 18.34
N ARG A 9 -2.18 -3.27 19.14
CA ARG A 9 -1.14 -2.37 18.63
C ARG A 9 -0.23 -3.06 17.63
N ALA A 10 0.21 -4.29 17.92
CA ALA A 10 1.04 -5.08 17.01
C ALA A 10 0.28 -5.51 15.74
N ASP A 11 -1.04 -5.71 15.81
CA ASP A 11 -1.88 -5.94 14.63
C ASP A 11 -1.99 -4.66 13.78
N LEU A 12 -2.20 -3.50 14.40
CA LEU A 12 -2.28 -2.21 13.71
C LEU A 12 -0.97 -1.83 13.01
N GLU A 13 0.16 -2.05 13.69
CA GLU A 13 1.50 -1.85 13.12
C GLU A 13 1.72 -2.72 11.88
N ARG A 14 1.37 -4.01 11.96
CA ARG A 14 1.44 -4.91 10.80
C ARG A 14 0.55 -4.49 9.64
N ILE A 15 -0.65 -3.97 9.90
CA ILE A 15 -1.53 -3.47 8.83
C ILE A 15 -0.89 -2.26 8.13
N ARG A 16 -0.26 -1.34 8.88
CA ARG A 16 0.47 -0.20 8.31
C ARG A 16 1.66 -0.65 7.48
N GLU A 17 2.48 -1.56 8.01
CA GLU A 17 3.61 -2.13 7.27
C GLU A 17 3.16 -2.81 5.96
N CYS A 18 2.02 -3.51 5.98
CA CYS A 18 1.42 -4.07 4.78
C CYS A 18 1.01 -2.99 3.77
N ALA A 19 0.38 -1.91 4.21
CA ALA A 19 0.01 -0.79 3.34
C ALA A 19 1.26 -0.16 2.71
N ASP A 20 2.28 0.13 3.51
CA ASP A 20 3.55 0.70 3.06
C ASP A 20 4.27 -0.22 2.06
N ALA A 21 4.26 -1.54 2.31
CA ALA A 21 4.84 -2.51 1.39
C ALA A 21 4.09 -2.54 0.05
N ILE A 22 2.77 -2.51 0.06
CA ILE A 22 1.94 -2.49 -1.15
C ILE A 22 2.19 -1.21 -1.95
N LEU A 23 2.24 -0.06 -1.27
CA LEU A 23 2.53 1.23 -1.91
C LEU A 23 3.97 1.30 -2.45
N GLY A 24 4.95 0.70 -1.76
CA GLY A 24 6.31 0.59 -2.26
C GLY A 24 6.41 -0.29 -3.53
N ILE A 25 5.64 -1.37 -3.60
CA ILE A 25 5.53 -2.19 -4.82
C ILE A 25 4.86 -1.37 -5.92
N HIS A 26 3.76 -0.67 -5.63
CA HIS A 26 3.13 0.26 -6.57
C HIS A 26 4.14 1.25 -7.15
N ASP A 27 4.92 1.92 -6.31
CA ASP A 27 5.90 2.91 -6.74
C ASP A 27 6.99 2.28 -7.60
N THR A 28 7.39 1.05 -7.28
CA THR A 28 8.33 0.30 -8.11
C THR A 28 7.76 0.09 -9.50
N PHE A 29 6.52 -0.40 -9.63
CA PHE A 29 5.90 -0.63 -10.95
C PHE A 29 5.57 0.67 -11.68
N ALA A 30 5.17 1.72 -10.98
CA ALA A 30 4.88 3.03 -11.56
C ALA A 30 6.13 3.69 -12.15
N ASN A 31 7.28 3.54 -11.47
CA ASN A 31 8.54 4.18 -11.87
C ASN A 31 9.47 3.27 -12.68
N SER A 32 9.20 1.96 -12.75
CA SER A 32 9.98 1.04 -13.57
C SER A 32 9.66 1.28 -15.04
N ALA A 33 10.64 1.82 -15.76
CA ALA A 33 10.70 1.98 -17.22
C ALA A 33 10.30 0.71 -17.98
N ASN A 34 9.88 0.88 -19.24
CA ASN A 34 9.64 -0.25 -20.14
C ASN A 34 10.94 -1.09 -20.23
N PRO A 35 10.91 -2.43 -20.06
CA PRO A 35 12.10 -3.27 -20.17
C PRO A 35 12.84 -3.15 -21.52
N ALA A 36 12.14 -2.71 -22.56
CA ALA A 36 12.69 -2.44 -23.89
C ALA A 36 13.21 -0.99 -24.06
N GLU A 37 12.95 -0.12 -23.08
CA GLU A 37 13.35 1.28 -23.11
C GLU A 37 14.88 1.40 -23.19
N GLY A 38 15.37 2.08 -24.23
CA GLY A 38 16.80 2.24 -24.50
C GLY A 38 17.41 1.21 -25.46
N TYR A 39 16.66 0.18 -25.89
CA TYR A 39 17.09 -0.69 -26.98
C TYR A 39 16.54 -0.18 -28.32
N GLY A 40 17.39 0.40 -29.15
CA GLY A 40 17.01 0.95 -30.45
C GLY A 40 17.13 -0.05 -31.60
N LYS A 41 16.69 0.39 -32.79
CA LYS A 41 16.85 -0.32 -34.07
C LYS A 41 18.30 -0.73 -34.35
N SER A 42 19.25 0.07 -33.87
CA SER A 42 20.70 -0.15 -34.01
C SER A 42 21.23 -1.31 -33.16
N GLU A 43 20.67 -1.53 -31.97
CA GLU A 43 21.13 -2.54 -31.02
C GLU A 43 20.53 -3.92 -31.32
N LEU A 44 19.28 -3.97 -31.79
CA LEU A 44 18.54 -5.23 -31.95
C LEU A 44 18.71 -5.87 -33.33
N GLY A 45 19.00 -5.08 -34.37
CA GLY A 45 19.46 -5.54 -35.70
C GLY A 45 18.49 -6.38 -36.54
N ALA A 46 17.47 -7.00 -35.94
CA ALA A 46 16.49 -7.85 -36.60
C ALA A 46 15.07 -7.25 -36.47
N THR A 47 14.41 -7.02 -37.61
CA THR A 47 13.05 -6.45 -37.66
C THR A 47 12.05 -7.27 -36.84
N THR A 48 12.15 -8.59 -36.88
CA THR A 48 11.25 -9.49 -36.13
C THR A 48 11.44 -9.39 -34.61
N LEU A 49 12.65 -9.03 -34.16
CA LEU A 49 12.93 -8.81 -32.74
C LEU A 49 12.35 -7.47 -32.30
N LEU A 50 12.44 -6.44 -33.14
CA LEU A 50 11.83 -5.13 -32.90
C LEU A 50 10.31 -5.23 -32.82
N ASP A 51 9.67 -5.91 -33.77
CA ASP A 51 8.21 -6.11 -33.75
C ASP A 51 7.76 -6.83 -32.46
N ALA A 52 8.53 -7.83 -32.01
CA ALA A 52 8.24 -8.53 -30.76
C ALA A 52 8.45 -7.66 -29.50
N PHE A 53 9.41 -6.73 -29.53
CA PHE A 53 9.63 -5.77 -28.45
C PHE A 53 8.54 -4.70 -28.41
N ASP A 54 8.09 -4.21 -29.56
CA ASP A 54 6.96 -3.27 -29.66
C ASP A 54 5.66 -3.92 -29.15
N ASP A 55 5.35 -5.15 -29.59
CA ASP A 55 4.20 -5.91 -29.09
C ASP A 55 4.28 -6.17 -27.58
N PHE A 56 5.48 -6.46 -27.08
CA PHE A 56 5.71 -6.63 -25.66
C PHE A 56 5.49 -5.32 -24.89
N GLU A 57 6.02 -4.21 -25.39
CA GLU A 57 5.91 -2.88 -24.79
C GLU A 57 4.44 -2.47 -24.62
N ASP A 58 3.64 -2.58 -25.68
CA ASP A 58 2.23 -2.20 -25.64
C ASP A 58 1.46 -3.02 -24.61
N ASN A 59 1.64 -4.34 -24.64
CA ASN A 59 1.00 -5.25 -23.69
C ASN A 59 1.48 -5.03 -22.27
N TRP A 60 2.78 -4.77 -22.08
CA TRP A 60 3.38 -4.49 -20.78
C TRP A 60 2.84 -3.19 -20.21
N SER A 61 2.79 -2.12 -21.00
CA SER A 61 2.30 -0.81 -20.56
C SER A 61 0.86 -0.88 -20.05
N ILE A 62 -0.02 -1.53 -20.80
CA ILE A 62 -1.43 -1.74 -20.41
C ILE A 62 -1.53 -2.56 -19.12
N ARG A 63 -0.82 -3.69 -19.04
CA ARG A 63 -0.88 -4.59 -17.87
C ARG A 63 -0.28 -3.95 -16.62
N ARG A 64 0.84 -3.25 -16.77
CA ARG A 64 1.52 -2.51 -15.70
C ARG A 64 0.64 -1.38 -15.19
N GLY A 65 0.00 -0.62 -16.07
CA GLY A 65 -0.96 0.42 -15.67
C GLY A 65 -2.08 -0.15 -14.80
N LYS A 66 -2.74 -1.22 -15.27
CA LYS A 66 -3.79 -1.90 -14.50
C LYS A 66 -3.29 -2.44 -13.15
N LEU A 67 -2.13 -3.09 -13.12
CA LEU A 67 -1.53 -3.59 -11.89
C LEU A 67 -1.23 -2.47 -10.90
N THR A 68 -0.74 -1.33 -11.40
CA THR A 68 -0.42 -0.15 -10.59
C THR A 68 -1.71 0.42 -9.98
N ASP A 69 -2.77 0.59 -10.78
CA ASP A 69 -4.07 1.07 -10.27
C ASP A 69 -4.64 0.14 -9.18
N GLU A 70 -4.57 -1.19 -9.39
CA GLU A 70 -5.04 -2.19 -8.41
C GLU A 70 -4.22 -2.16 -7.11
N LEU A 71 -2.89 -2.05 -7.21
CA LEU A 71 -2.00 -1.95 -6.04
C LEU A 71 -2.25 -0.67 -5.25
N LYS A 72 -2.45 0.46 -5.94
CA LYS A 72 -2.78 1.73 -5.28
C LYS A 72 -4.09 1.63 -4.52
N ALA A 73 -5.15 1.14 -5.18
CA ALA A 73 -6.45 1.00 -4.55
C ALA A 73 -6.39 0.09 -3.32
N LEU A 74 -5.66 -1.03 -3.40
CA LEU A 74 -5.46 -1.92 -2.26
C LEU A 74 -4.67 -1.24 -1.13
N GLY A 75 -3.56 -0.56 -1.45
CA GLY A 75 -2.76 0.17 -0.48
C GLY A 75 -3.58 1.22 0.28
N ASP A 76 -4.36 2.03 -0.45
CA ASP A 76 -5.22 3.06 0.13
C ASP A 76 -6.30 2.46 1.04
N ILE A 77 -6.90 1.31 0.68
CA ILE A 77 -7.88 0.61 1.51
C ILE A 77 -7.24 0.12 2.82
N VAL A 78 -6.05 -0.47 2.75
CA VAL A 78 -5.36 -1.02 3.92
C VAL A 78 -4.89 0.10 4.85
N ALA A 79 -4.37 1.20 4.29
CA ALA A 79 -4.01 2.39 5.04
C ALA A 79 -5.24 3.00 5.75
N GLY A 80 -6.34 3.19 5.02
CA GLY A 80 -7.59 3.70 5.58
C GLY A 80 -8.17 2.81 6.68
N ALA A 81 -8.06 1.48 6.55
CA ALA A 81 -8.43 0.55 7.61
C ALA A 81 -7.61 0.77 8.88
N ALA A 82 -6.28 0.93 8.77
CA ALA A 82 -5.43 1.22 9.91
C ALA A 82 -5.82 2.56 10.58
N GLU A 83 -6.05 3.61 9.80
CA GLU A 83 -6.45 4.93 10.34
C GLU A 83 -7.78 4.86 11.09
N MET A 84 -8.77 4.13 10.55
CA MET A 84 -10.06 3.94 11.23
C MET A 84 -9.91 3.19 12.55
N TYR A 85 -9.13 2.11 12.59
CA TYR A 85 -8.91 1.35 13.83
C TYR A 85 -8.20 2.19 14.89
N GLU A 86 -7.19 2.99 14.52
CA GLU A 86 -6.55 3.92 15.45
C GLU A 86 -7.51 5.01 15.95
N GLY A 87 -8.38 5.52 15.07
CA GLY A 87 -9.42 6.47 15.44
C GLY A 87 -10.35 5.91 16.52
N ILE A 88 -10.88 4.71 16.30
CA ILE A 88 -11.77 4.02 17.25
C ILE A 88 -11.06 3.77 18.59
N ASP A 89 -9.81 3.33 18.58
CA ASP A 89 -9.04 3.09 19.81
C ASP A 89 -8.82 4.38 20.61
N ARG A 90 -8.49 5.49 19.92
CA ARG A 90 -8.34 6.81 20.56
C ARG A 90 -9.64 7.29 21.21
N GLU A 91 -10.77 7.17 20.51
CA GLU A 91 -12.08 7.56 21.02
C GLU A 91 -12.48 6.74 22.25
N LEU A 92 -12.28 5.42 22.19
CA LEU A 92 -12.59 4.52 23.30
C LEU A 92 -11.71 4.82 24.52
N ALA A 93 -10.40 5.00 24.31
CA ALA A 93 -9.47 5.34 25.39
C ALA A 93 -9.81 6.69 26.03
N GLN A 94 -10.27 7.66 25.23
CA GLN A 94 -10.74 8.95 25.76
C GLN A 94 -12.00 8.79 26.60
N ALA A 95 -13.01 8.06 26.10
CA ALA A 95 -14.25 7.81 26.83
C ALA A 95 -14.01 7.10 28.17
N LEU A 96 -13.06 6.16 28.22
CA LEU A 96 -12.65 5.49 29.46
C LEU A 96 -12.00 6.47 30.45
N ARG A 97 -11.05 7.31 29.99
CA ARG A 97 -10.42 8.33 30.84
C ARG A 97 -11.43 9.32 31.42
N ASP A 98 -12.38 9.76 30.59
CA ASP A 98 -13.44 10.69 31.01
C ASP A 98 -14.37 10.03 32.04
N ASN A 99 -14.68 8.74 31.88
CA ASN A 99 -15.47 7.98 32.85
C ASN A 99 -14.75 7.85 34.21
N ASP A 100 -13.46 7.50 34.18
CA ASP A 100 -12.66 7.34 35.40
C ASP A 100 -12.53 8.68 36.16
N ALA A 101 -12.25 9.78 35.45
CA ALA A 101 -12.18 11.12 36.04
C ALA A 101 -13.52 11.55 36.67
N ALA A 102 -14.65 11.23 36.03
CA ALA A 102 -15.98 11.50 36.57
C ALA A 102 -16.28 10.70 37.85
N ARG A 103 -15.73 9.49 37.97
CA ARG A 103 -15.88 8.65 39.19
C ARG A 103 -15.00 9.12 40.33
N GLU A 104 -13.77 9.56 40.05
CA GLU A 104 -12.86 10.10 41.06
C GLU A 104 -13.32 11.46 41.60
N GLY A 105 -13.90 12.33 40.76
CA GLY A 105 -14.44 13.62 41.20
C GLY A 105 -15.78 13.53 41.97
N ALA A 106 -16.40 12.34 41.99
CA ALA A 106 -17.65 12.08 42.72
C ALA A 106 -17.44 11.41 44.09
N SER A 107 -16.19 11.17 44.50
CA SER A 107 -15.79 10.56 45.78
C SER A 107 -15.00 11.51 46.66
#